data_AF-A0ABD0RC67-F1
#
_entry.id   AF-A0ABD0RC67-F1
#
_cell.length_a   1.000
_cell.length_b   1.000
_cell.length_c   1.000
_cell.angle_alpha   90.00
_cell.angle_beta   90.00
_cell.angle_gamma   90.00
#
_symmetry.space_group_name_H-M   'P 1'
#
loop_
_entity.id
_entity.type
_entity.pdbx_description
1 polymer ?
#
loop_
_entity_poly.entity_id
_entity_poly.type
_entity_poly.pdbx_seq_one_letter_code
_entity_poly.pdbx_strand_id
1 'polypeptide(L)' 'TVGLAGQVVHTETTEVTLISDSIMGFGIQLQGGVFATETLSSPPLIAYIDPDSPAER' A
#
# COMPACT_ATOMS: atom_id res chain seq x y z
N THR A 1 -0.85 18.08 5.47
CA THR A 1 0.55 18.19 5.93
C THR A 1 1.02 19.63 5.86
N VAL A 2 1.86 20.07 6.80
CA VAL A 2 2.53 21.38 6.72
C VAL A 2 3.95 21.14 6.19
N GLY A 3 4.30 21.77 5.07
CA GLY A 3 5.62 21.73 4.45
C GLY A 3 6.61 22.71 5.08
N LEU A 4 7.80 22.81 4.50
CA LEU A 4 8.82 23.80 4.91
C LEU A 4 8.22 25.23 4.86
N ALA A 5 8.59 26.07 5.82
CA ALA A 5 8.12 27.45 5.96
C ALA A 5 6.59 27.63 6.09
N GLY A 6 5.86 26.61 6.58
CA GLY A 6 4.43 26.75 6.89
C GLY A 6 3.50 26.55 5.69
N GLN A 7 4.00 26.02 4.58
CA GLN A 7 3.19 25.73 3.40
C GLN A 7 2.12 24.67 3.72
N VAL A 8 0.87 24.91 3.32
CA VAL A 8 -0.18 23.90 3.40
C VAL A 8 -0.09 22.98 2.19
N VAL A 9 0.02 21.68 2.43
CA VAL A 9 0.05 20.64 1.38
C VAL A 9 -1.35 20.05 1.22
N HIS A 10 -1.83 19.99 -0.02
CA HIS A 10 -3.04 19.26 -0.38
C HIS A 10 -2.70 17.78 -0.57
N THR A 11 -3.42 16.90 0.13
CA THR A 11 -3.29 15.44 -0.03
C THR A 11 -4.38 14.97 -0.96
N GLU A 12 -3.99 14.32 -2.06
CA GLU A 12 -4.90 13.65 -2.98
C GLU A 12 -4.87 12.14 -2.70
N THR A 13 -6.02 11.49 -2.85
CA THR A 13 -6.18 10.04 -2.72
C THR A 13 -6.71 9.50 -4.03
N THR A 14 -6.20 8.36 -4.47
CA THR A 14 -6.73 7.62 -5.63
C THR A 14 -7.19 6.23 -5.20
N GLU A 15 -8.30 5.79 -5.77
CA GLU A 15 -8.69 4.38 -5.68
C GLU A 15 -7.85 3.56 -6.67
N VAL A 16 -7.50 2.34 -6.28
CA VAL A 16 -6.75 1.39 -7.10
C VAL A 16 -7.58 0.12 -7.21
N THR A 17 -7.82 -0.33 -8.44
CA THR A 17 -8.55 -1.57 -8.71
C THR A 17 -7.57 -2.64 -9.17
N LEU A 18 -7.48 -3.74 -8.45
CA LEU A 18 -6.66 -4.90 -8.82
C LEU A 18 -7.57 -6.07 -9.20
N ILE A 19 -7.22 -6.78 -10.27
CA ILE A 19 -7.92 -8.00 -10.71
C ILE A 19 -7.00 -9.18 -10.42
N SER A 20 -7.41 -10.06 -9.50
CA SER A 20 -6.63 -11.24 -9.15
C SER A 20 -6.48 -12.19 -10.33
N ASP A 21 -5.31 -12.80 -10.48
CA ASP A 21 -5.14 -14.00 -11.29
C ASP A 21 -5.24 -15.27 -10.43
N SER A 22 -5.26 -16.44 -11.07
CA SER A 22 -5.40 -17.74 -10.39
C SER A 22 -4.10 -18.36 -9.88
N ILE A 23 -2.94 -17.75 -10.17
CA ILE A 23 -1.61 -18.32 -9.88
C ILE A 23 -0.93 -17.55 -8.75
N MET A 24 -0.83 -16.23 -8.87
CA MET A 24 -0.13 -15.31 -7.96
C MET A 24 -1.09 -14.42 -7.16
N GLY A 25 -2.39 -14.49 -7.45
CA GLY A 25 -3.39 -13.67 -6.77
C GLY A 25 -3.28 -12.22 -7.21
N PHE A 26 -3.06 -11.31 -6.26
CA PHE A 26 -2.76 -9.90 -6.57
C PHE A 26 -1.26 -9.60 -6.69
N GLY A 27 -0.39 -10.39 -6.06
CA GLY A 27 1.07 -10.16 -6.05
C GLY A 27 1.55 -8.93 -5.25
N ILE A 28 0.85 -8.57 -4.17
CA ILE A 28 1.22 -7.45 -3.29
C ILE A 28 1.51 -7.94 -1.88
N GLN A 29 2.59 -7.43 -1.29
CA GLN A 29 2.92 -7.67 0.12
C GLN A 29 2.90 -6.35 0.88
N LEU A 30 2.21 -6.33 2.01
CA LEU A 30 2.11 -5.17 2.89
C LEU A 30 3.02 -5.31 4.10
N GLN A 31 3.59 -4.19 4.55
CA GLN A 31 4.23 -4.10 5.85
C GLN A 31 3.17 -4.34 6.95
N GLY A 32 3.41 -5.32 7.80
CA GLY A 32 2.53 -5.68 8.91
C GLY A 32 3.30 -5.76 10.23
N GLY A 33 2.54 -5.94 11.31
CA GLY A 33 3.07 -6.29 12.62
C GLY A 33 3.54 -7.74 12.64
N VAL A 34 4.24 -8.12 13.71
CA VAL A 34 4.70 -9.51 13.88
C VAL A 34 3.52 -10.48 13.98
N PHE A 35 2.38 -9.99 14.50
CA PHE A 35 1.17 -10.78 14.68
C PHE A 35 0.01 -10.21 13.85
N ALA A 36 -0.74 -11.09 13.19
CA ALA A 36 -1.90 -10.73 12.38
C ALA A 36 -3.06 -10.09 13.19
N THR A 37 -3.09 -10.32 14.51
CA THR A 37 -4.12 -9.78 15.42
C THR A 37 -3.71 -8.48 16.10
N GLU A 38 -2.47 -8.01 15.86
CA GLU A 38 -2.00 -6.75 16.42
C GLU A 38 -2.56 -5.57 15.62
N THR A 39 -2.99 -4.52 16.31
CA THR A 39 -3.41 -3.28 15.65
C THR A 39 -2.16 -2.50 15.24
N LEU A 40 -2.06 -2.14 13.96
CA LEU A 40 -0.97 -1.31 13.48
C LEU A 40 -1.16 0.14 13.91
N SER A 41 -0.11 0.75 14.45
CA SER A 41 -0.11 2.17 14.83
C SER A 41 -0.05 3.13 13.63
N SER A 42 0.29 2.61 12.45
CA SER A 42 0.32 3.33 11.18
C SER A 42 -0.31 2.47 10.07
N PRO A 43 -0.85 3.09 9.00
CA PRO A 43 -1.37 2.34 7.87
C PRO A 43 -0.30 1.43 7.26
N PRO A 44 -0.65 0.21 6.83
CA PRO A 44 0.30 -0.67 6.16
C PRO A 44 0.77 -0.05 4.84
N LEU A 45 2.08 -0.10 4.59
CA LEU A 45 2.70 0.34 3.34
C LEU A 45 2.97 -0.87 2.44
N ILE A 46 3.09 -0.64 1.14
CA ILE A 46 3.53 -1.69 0.20
C ILE A 46 5.00 -2.00 0.46
N ALA A 47 5.29 -3.24 0.86
CA ALA A 47 6.65 -3.71 1.12
C ALA A 47 7.31 -4.23 -0.15
N TYR A 48 6.55 -4.96 -0.97
CA TYR A 48 7.03 -5.60 -2.18
C TYR A 48 5.87 -5.83 -3.16
N ILE A 49 6.18 -5.79 -4.45
CA ILE A 49 5.27 -6.15 -5.54
C ILE A 49 5.95 -7.27 -6.32
N ASP A 50 5.25 -8.37 -6.53
CA ASP A 50 5.74 -9.48 -7.32
C ASP A 50 5.87 -9.06 -8.80
N PRO A 51 7.03 -9.29 -9.46
CA PRO A 51 7.19 -8.99 -10.86
C PRO A 51 6.15 -9.70 -11.72
N ASP A 52 5.67 -9.01 -12.75
CA ASP A 52 4.63 -9.45 -13.70
C ASP A 52 3.23 -9.69 -13.10
N SER A 53 3.03 -9.40 -11.82
CA SER A 53 1.75 -9.61 -11.11
C SER A 53 0.68 -8.57 -11.46
N PRO A 54 -0.61 -8.83 -11.12
CA PRO A 54 -1.67 -7.85 -11.32
C PRO A 54 -1.48 -6.54 -10.55
N ALA A 55 -0.71 -6.52 -9.46
CA ALA A 55 -0.42 -5.29 -8.72
C ALA A 55 0.64 -4.40 -9.41
N GLU A 56 1.46 -4.94 -10.32
CA GLU A 56 2.45 -4.16 -11.08
C GLU A 56 1.84 -3.47 -12.32
N ARG A 57 0.69 -3.97 -12.80
CA ARG A 57 0.05 -3.59 -14.08
C ARG A 57 -1.05 -2.57 -13.90
#